data_AF-A0A843VTM6-F1
#
_entry.id   AF-A0A843VTM6-F1
#
_cell.length_a   1.000
_cell.length_b   1.000
_cell.length_c   1.000
_cell.angle_alpha   90.00
_cell.angle_beta   90.00
_cell.angle_gamma   90.00
#
_symmetry.space_group_name_H-M   'P 1'
#
loop_
_entity.id
_entity.type
_entity.pdbx_description
1 polymer ?
#
loop_
_entity_poly.entity_id
_entity_poly.type
_entity_poly.pdbx_seq_one_letter_code
_entity_poly.pdbx_strand_id
1 'polypeptide(L)'
;AIELSILSEYYGREIAAYDIQTTRCDLYGQDKKYNERVMLIYDGLHYDALAMSPAEGAPEEFDQTIFSVYDGTIEVVERLALNLVKDAHR
;
A
#
# COMPACT_ATOMS: atom_id res chain seq x y z
N ALA A 1 11.19 6.89 -4.37
CA ALA A 1 12.37 6.00 -4.36
C ALA A 1 12.58 5.42 -5.75
N ILE A 2 13.83 5.28 -6.19
CA ILE A 2 14.16 4.77 -7.54
C ILE A 2 13.79 3.28 -7.64
N GLU A 3 14.10 2.52 -6.60
CA GLU A 3 13.91 1.07 -6.52
C GLU A 3 12.43 0.71 -6.59
N LEU A 4 11.55 1.47 -5.92
CA LEU A 4 10.10 1.24 -5.98
C LEU A 4 9.54 1.46 -7.39
N SER A 5 10.03 2.44 -8.14
CA SER A 5 9.65 2.63 -9.54
C SER A 5 10.07 1.42 -10.40
N ILE A 6 11.31 0.93 -10.22
CA ILE A 6 11.83 -0.23 -10.95
C ILE A 6 11.03 -1.50 -10.60
N LEU A 7 10.74 -1.72 -9.32
CA LEU A 7 9.98 -2.89 -8.86
C LEU A 7 8.52 -2.85 -9.32
N SER A 8 7.89 -1.67 -9.30
CA SER A 8 6.54 -1.46 -9.86
C SER A 8 6.48 -1.88 -11.32
N GLU A 9 7.47 -1.45 -12.12
CA GLU A 9 7.57 -1.83 -13.54
C GLU A 9 7.85 -3.32 -13.72
N TYR A 10 8.79 -3.89 -12.98
CA TYR A 10 9.17 -5.30 -13.06
C TYR A 10 8.01 -6.24 -12.72
N TYR A 11 7.25 -5.94 -11.66
CA TYR A 11 6.12 -6.76 -11.25
C TYR A 11 4.81 -6.44 -11.98
N GLY A 12 4.75 -5.34 -12.73
CA GLY A 12 3.55 -4.90 -13.42
C GLY A 12 2.42 -4.51 -12.46
N ARG A 13 2.76 -3.83 -11.36
CA ARG A 13 1.83 -3.47 -10.28
C ARG A 13 2.10 -2.06 -9.78
N GLU A 14 1.05 -1.39 -9.32
CA GLU A 14 1.23 -0.16 -8.58
C GLU A 14 1.78 -0.45 -7.18
N ILE A 15 2.60 0.47 -6.67
CA ILE A 15 3.09 0.44 -5.29
C ILE A 15 2.68 1.77 -4.66
N ALA A 16 1.81 1.73 -3.65
CA ALA A 16 1.48 2.88 -2.82
C ALA A 16 2.38 2.89 -1.58
N ALA A 17 3.22 3.91 -1.43
CA ALA A 17 4.05 4.09 -0.23
C ALA A 17 3.50 5.26 0.60
N TYR A 18 3.02 4.96 1.80
CA TYR A 18 2.48 5.93 2.73
C TYR A 18 3.55 6.40 3.72
N ASP A 19 3.85 7.69 3.69
CA ASP A 19 4.81 8.33 4.58
C ASP A 19 4.09 8.85 5.84
N ILE A 20 4.42 8.31 7.01
CA ILE A 20 3.78 8.71 8.28
C ILE A 20 4.25 10.06 8.79
N GLN A 21 5.39 10.58 8.35
CA GLN A 21 5.87 11.90 8.76
C GLN A 21 5.16 13.00 7.98
N THR A 22 4.88 12.78 6.69
CA THR A 22 4.25 13.79 5.83
C THR A 22 2.77 13.53 5.55
N THR A 23 2.25 12.36 5.95
CA THR A 23 0.89 11.87 5.62
C THR A 23 0.61 11.72 4.12
N ARG A 24 1.67 11.78 3.29
CA ARG A 24 1.60 11.67 1.83
C ARG A 24 1.58 10.20 1.40
N CYS A 25 0.89 9.92 0.31
CA CYS A 25 1.04 8.66 -0.43
C CYS A 25 1.78 8.91 -1.75
N ASP A 26 2.92 8.24 -1.95
CA ASP A 26 3.59 8.18 -3.25
C ASP A 26 3.10 6.95 -4.02
N LEU A 27 2.48 7.17 -5.18
CA LEU A 27 1.98 6.10 -6.03
C LEU A 27 2.91 5.86 -7.23
N TYR A 28 3.65 4.76 -7.19
CA TYR A 28 4.54 4.31 -8.26
C TYR A 28 3.74 3.46 -9.26
N GLY A 29 3.93 3.70 -10.57
CA GLY A 29 3.24 2.96 -11.64
C GLY A 29 1.85 3.49 -12.01
N GLN A 30 1.40 4.61 -11.43
CA GLN A 30 0.05 5.17 -11.64
C GLN A 30 -0.32 5.48 -13.10
N ASP A 31 0.67 5.77 -13.94
CA ASP A 31 0.49 6.09 -15.35
C ASP A 31 0.51 4.85 -16.27
N LYS A 32 0.80 3.66 -15.71
CA LYS A 32 0.98 2.41 -16.45
C LYS A 32 -0.29 1.59 -16.61
N LYS A 33 -1.40 2.00 -15.96
CA LYS A 33 -2.69 1.29 -15.96
C LYS A 33 -2.55 -0.17 -15.48
N TYR A 34 -1.80 -0.39 -14.41
CA TYR A 34 -1.77 -1.70 -13.78
C TYR A 34 -3.10 -1.99 -13.09
N ASN A 35 -3.43 -3.28 -12.99
CA ASN A 35 -4.71 -3.73 -12.47
C ASN A 35 -4.67 -3.99 -10.96
N GLU A 36 -3.47 -4.05 -10.40
CA GLU A 36 -3.21 -4.46 -9.02
C GLU A 36 -2.30 -3.44 -8.34
N ARG A 37 -2.55 -3.22 -7.05
CA ARG A 37 -1.78 -2.34 -6.17
C ARG A 37 -1.37 -3.07 -4.90
N VAL A 38 -0.14 -2.85 -4.48
CA VAL A 38 0.38 -3.22 -3.16
C VAL A 38 0.65 -1.97 -2.33
N MET A 39 0.72 -2.10 -1.01
CA MET A 39 0.86 -0.97 -0.09
C MET A 39 2.03 -1.15 0.87
N LEU A 40 2.74 -0.06 1.12
CA LEU A 40 3.85 0.05 2.05
C LEU A 40 3.62 1.23 2.99
N ILE A 41 4.11 1.13 4.21
CA ILE A 41 4.22 2.26 5.14
C ILE A 41 5.69 2.62 5.35
N TYR A 42 5.99 3.89 5.53
CA TYR A 42 7.34 4.44 5.60
C TYR A 42 7.47 5.45 6.73
N ASP A 43 8.50 5.30 7.56
CA ASP A 43 8.74 6.13 8.75
C ASP A 43 9.87 7.17 8.60
N GLY A 44 10.46 7.29 7.40
CA GLY A 44 11.66 8.10 7.16
C GLY A 44 12.96 7.29 7.11
N LEU A 45 12.94 6.03 7.56
CA LEU A 45 14.10 5.13 7.56
C LEU A 45 13.75 3.72 7.04
N HIS A 46 12.62 3.16 7.46
CA HIS A 46 12.17 1.81 7.18
C HIS A 46 10.87 1.78 6.37
N TYR A 47 10.78 0.78 5.49
CA TYR A 47 9.55 0.39 4.81
C TYR A 47 9.04 -0.91 5.41
N ASP A 48 7.76 -0.94 5.76
CA ASP A 48 7.04 -2.17 6.11
C ASP A 48 5.89 -2.41 5.13
N ALA A 49 5.60 -3.68 4.85
CA ALA A 49 4.47 -4.06 4.00
C ALA A 49 3.15 -3.94 4.76
N LEU A 50 2.12 -3.42 4.10
CA LEU A 50 0.76 -3.42 4.64
C LEU A 50 -0.02 -4.61 4.10
N ALA A 51 -0.77 -5.25 4.99
CA ALA A 51 -1.67 -6.35 4.68
C ALA A 51 -3.05 -6.08 5.32
N MET A 52 -4.10 -6.58 4.68
CA MET A 52 -5.47 -6.51 5.20
C MET A 52 -5.88 -7.89 5.67
N SER A 53 -6.13 -8.01 6.97
CA SER A 53 -6.70 -9.21 7.56
C SER A 53 -8.23 -9.22 7.39
N PRO A 54 -8.85 -10.37 7.08
CA PRO A 54 -10.31 -10.43 6.88
C PRO A 54 -11.11 -10.20 8.16
N ALA A 55 -10.51 -10.47 9.32
CA ALA A 55 -11.09 -10.20 10.63
C ALA A 55 -9.98 -10.14 11.71
N GLU A 56 -10.26 -9.49 12.83
CA GLU A 56 -9.37 -9.49 13.98
C GLU A 56 -9.11 -10.92 14.48
N GLY A 57 -7.84 -11.30 14.62
CA GLY A 57 -7.43 -12.64 15.06
C GLY A 57 -7.54 -13.73 14.00
N ALA A 58 -7.86 -13.39 12.74
CA ALA A 58 -7.77 -14.34 11.64
C ALA A 58 -6.30 -14.77 11.41
N PRO A 59 -6.04 -16.03 10.99
CA PRO A 59 -4.70 -16.47 10.64
C PRO A 59 -4.07 -15.61 9.53
N GLU A 60 -2.78 -15.29 9.66
CA GLU A 60 -2.03 -14.45 8.70
C GLU A 60 -2.03 -15.00 7.27
N GLU A 61 -2.23 -16.31 7.08
CA GLU A 61 -2.36 -16.94 5.76
C GLU A 61 -3.56 -16.44 4.95
N PHE A 62 -4.54 -15.80 5.61
CA PHE A 62 -5.70 -15.18 4.96
C PHE A 62 -5.50 -13.69 4.68
N ASP A 63 -4.36 -13.11 5.05
CA ASP A 63 -4.11 -11.70 4.83
C ASP A 63 -3.91 -11.40 3.35
N GLN A 64 -4.56 -10.32 2.90
CA GLN A 64 -4.44 -9.85 1.52
C GLN A 64 -3.40 -8.73 1.44
N THR A 65 -2.45 -8.85 0.51
CA THR A 65 -1.40 -7.84 0.26
C THR A 65 -1.47 -7.23 -1.14
N ILE A 66 -2.20 -7.86 -2.05
CA ILE A 66 -2.40 -7.43 -3.44
C ILE A 66 -3.88 -7.13 -3.64
N PHE A 67 -4.18 -5.91 -4.08
CA PHE A 67 -5.54 -5.41 -4.22
C PHE A 67 -5.83 -5.02 -5.66
N SER A 68 -7.01 -5.36 -6.15
CA SER A 68 -7.49 -4.93 -7.47
C SER A 68 -7.81 -3.43 -7.44
N VAL A 69 -7.40 -2.72 -8.49
CA VAL A 69 -7.65 -1.27 -8.64
C VAL A 69 -9.05 -0.98 -9.19
N TYR A 70 -9.76 -1.99 -9.72
CA TYR A 70 -11.01 -1.78 -10.47
C TYR A 70 -12.30 -2.23 -9.76
N ASP A 71 -12.22 -3.04 -8.70
CA ASP A 71 -13.40 -3.61 -8.04
C ASP A 71 -13.90 -2.81 -6.83
N GLY A 72 -13.34 -1.62 -6.61
CA GLY A 72 -13.69 -0.74 -5.48
C GLY A 72 -13.07 -1.15 -4.14
N THR A 73 -12.44 -2.32 -4.04
CA THR A 73 -11.71 -2.74 -2.83
C THR A 73 -10.62 -1.74 -2.49
N ILE A 74 -9.95 -1.19 -3.51
CA ILE A 74 -8.84 -0.27 -3.32
C ILE A 74 -9.22 0.97 -2.50
N GLU A 75 -10.39 1.55 -2.73
CA GLU A 75 -10.84 2.77 -2.01
C GLU A 75 -11.00 2.51 -0.50
N VAL A 76 -11.46 1.31 -0.14
CA VAL A 76 -11.61 0.89 1.26
C VAL A 76 -10.24 0.72 1.91
N VAL A 77 -9.34 0.02 1.23
CA VAL A 77 -8.01 -0.29 1.75
C VAL A 77 -7.17 0.98 1.88
N GLU A 78 -7.23 1.88 0.90
CA GLU A 78 -6.55 3.18 0.96
C GLU A 78 -7.04 4.03 2.13
N ARG A 79 -8.35 4.03 2.41
CA ARG A 79 -8.91 4.73 3.57
C ARG A 79 -8.40 4.13 4.89
N LEU A 80 -8.30 2.80 4.98
CA LEU A 80 -7.75 2.13 6.16
C LEU A 80 -6.27 2.45 6.34
N ALA A 81 -5.48 2.40 5.26
CA ALA A 81 -4.07 2.78 5.28
C ALA A 81 -3.89 4.24 5.72
N LEU A 82 -4.70 5.17 5.19
CA LEU A 82 -4.67 6.59 5.59
C LEU A 82 -5.03 6.80 7.06
N ASN A 83 -5.96 6.02 7.62
CA ASN A 83 -6.28 6.09 9.04
C ASN A 83 -5.10 5.58 9.89
N LEU A 84 -4.50 4.45 9.52
CA LEU A 84 -3.31 3.92 10.19
C LEU A 84 -2.15 4.92 10.17
N VAL A 85 -1.92 5.57 9.04
CA VAL A 85 -0.89 6.60 8.87
C VAL A 85 -1.13 7.80 9.78
N LYS A 86 -2.39 8.22 9.95
CA LYS A 86 -2.75 9.31 10.87
C LYS A 86 -2.56 8.93 12.33
N ASP A 87 -2.91 7.69 12.70
CA ASP A 87 -2.74 7.19 14.06
C ASP A 87 -1.25 6.98 14.41
N ALA A 88 -0.44 6.64 13.40
CA ALA A 88 1.02 6.49 13.50
C ALA A 88 1.79 7.81 13.31
N HIS A 89 1.11 8.91 12.97
CA HIS A 89 1.74 10.20 12.73
C HIS A 89 2.49 10.67 13.99
N ARG A 90 3.78 10.98 13.83
CA ARG A 90 4.68 11.44 14.90
C ARG A 90 5.31 12.76 14.54
#